data_AF-A0A950U3S6-F1
#
_entry.id   AF-A0A950U3S6-F1
#
_cell.length_a   1.000
_cell.length_b   1.000
_cell.length_c   1.000
_cell.angle_alpha   90.00
_cell.angle_beta   90.00
_cell.angle_gamma   90.00
#
_symmetry.space_group_name_H-M   'P 1'
#
loop_
_entity.id
_entity.type
_entity.pdbx_description
1 polymer ?
#
loop_
_entity_poly.entity_id
_entity_poly.type
_entity_poly.pdbx_seq_one_letter_code
_entity_poly.pdbx_strand_id
1 'polypeptide(L)'
;MPLMQNPRRFGRSAFFALSFLTACAAAEAGTPDTGDAGFHPRSGIYGRYLAGRFAASEADPNAAADEFLRALAASPDDTELRQQAFIASVLAGRSDALDIAGQLPDNQIAQLLLANHDASAGCWRAAEDRFHSLSRQGL
;
A
#
# COMPACT_ATOMS: atom_id res chain seq x y z
N MET A 1 -69.18 -5.25 12.70
CA MET A 1 -69.04 -6.33 11.69
C MET A 1 -68.30 -5.76 10.48
N PRO A 2 -67.42 -6.53 9.82
CA PRO A 2 -65.96 -6.35 9.87
C PRO A 2 -65.37 -5.49 8.73
N LEU A 3 -64.25 -4.82 9.02
CA LEU A 3 -63.35 -4.23 8.03
C LEU A 3 -62.53 -5.35 7.37
N MET A 4 -62.69 -5.50 6.05
CA MET A 4 -61.84 -6.30 5.17
C MET A 4 -60.37 -5.82 5.27
N GLN A 5 -59.50 -6.65 5.83
CA GLN A 5 -58.05 -6.47 5.76
C GLN A 5 -57.47 -7.29 4.59
N ASN A 6 -56.82 -6.58 3.68
CA ASN A 6 -56.28 -7.04 2.41
C ASN A 6 -54.98 -7.87 2.60
N PRO A 7 -54.92 -9.15 2.16
CA PRO A 7 -53.78 -10.04 2.40
C PRO A 7 -52.58 -9.83 1.46
N ARG A 8 -52.60 -8.81 0.58
CA ARG A 8 -51.62 -8.68 -0.51
C ARG A 8 -50.34 -7.89 -0.19
N ARG A 9 -50.17 -7.40 1.04
CA ARG A 9 -48.97 -6.61 1.43
C ARG A 9 -47.92 -7.38 2.23
N PHE A 10 -48.25 -8.56 2.77
CA PHE A 10 -47.30 -9.35 3.57
C PHE A 10 -46.29 -10.15 2.73
N GLY A 11 -46.55 -10.41 1.45
CA GLY A 11 -45.67 -11.20 0.59
C GLY A 11 -44.42 -10.47 0.07
N ARG A 12 -44.37 -9.13 0.13
CA ARG A 12 -43.24 -8.35 -0.42
C ARG A 12 -42.16 -8.00 0.62
N SER A 13 -42.48 -8.05 1.91
CA SER A 13 -41.51 -7.80 2.98
C SER A 13 -40.71 -9.03 3.40
N ALA A 14 -41.21 -10.25 3.11
CA ALA A 14 -40.48 -11.48 3.44
C ALA A 14 -39.26 -11.73 2.53
N PHE A 15 -39.24 -11.16 1.32
CA PHE A 15 -38.15 -11.38 0.37
C PHE A 15 -36.89 -10.53 0.64
N PHE A 16 -36.98 -9.43 1.40
CA PHE A 16 -35.80 -8.60 1.71
C PHE A 16 -35.00 -9.10 2.93
N ALA A 17 -35.62 -9.90 3.81
CA ALA A 17 -34.96 -10.44 4.99
C ALA A 17 -34.12 -11.69 4.69
N LEU A 18 -34.40 -12.42 3.60
CA LEU A 18 -33.68 -13.64 3.25
C LEU A 18 -32.35 -13.41 2.52
N SER A 19 -32.14 -12.23 1.92
CA SER A 19 -30.91 -11.94 1.16
C SER A 19 -29.71 -11.53 2.03
N PHE A 20 -29.94 -11.14 3.30
CA PHE A 20 -28.86 -10.70 4.19
C PHE A 20 -28.20 -11.83 4.98
N LEU A 21 -28.73 -13.07 4.91
CA LEU A 21 -28.23 -14.19 5.71
C LEU A 21 -27.30 -15.15 4.96
N THR A 22 -26.80 -14.79 3.78
CA THR A 22 -25.94 -15.66 2.95
C THR A 22 -24.46 -15.26 2.94
N ALA A 23 -23.98 -14.50 3.94
CA ALA A 23 -22.63 -13.92 3.94
C ALA A 23 -21.70 -14.38 5.08
N CYS A 24 -22.04 -15.39 5.88
CA CYS A 24 -21.21 -15.78 7.04
C CYS A 24 -21.02 -17.29 7.26
N ALA A 25 -20.81 -18.07 6.19
CA ALA A 25 -20.55 -19.52 6.32
C ALA A 25 -19.37 -20.02 5.44
N ALA A 26 -18.34 -19.20 5.24
CA ALA A 26 -17.10 -19.60 4.55
C ALA A 26 -15.84 -19.40 5.42
N ALA A 27 -16.01 -19.34 6.73
CA ALA A 27 -14.92 -19.32 7.69
C ALA A 27 -15.09 -20.52 8.62
N GLU A 28 -14.87 -21.73 8.10
CA GLU A 28 -14.47 -22.95 8.86
C GLU A 28 -14.63 -24.18 7.97
N ALA A 29 -13.60 -24.48 7.18
CA ALA A 29 -13.40 -25.82 6.63
C ALA A 29 -11.89 -26.08 6.49
N GLY A 30 -11.31 -26.63 7.56
CA GLY A 30 -10.17 -27.55 7.57
C GLY A 30 -8.85 -27.07 6.96
N THR A 31 -7.87 -26.80 7.81
CA THR A 31 -6.45 -26.87 7.42
C THR A 31 -6.11 -28.33 7.07
N PRO A 32 -5.80 -28.67 5.81
CA PRO A 32 -5.15 -29.94 5.54
C PRO A 32 -3.68 -29.77 5.95
N ASP A 33 -3.26 -30.53 6.96
CA ASP A 33 -1.85 -30.79 7.25
C ASP A 33 -1.24 -31.51 6.03
N THR A 34 -0.83 -30.72 5.04
CA THR A 34 -0.12 -31.21 3.86
C THR A 34 1.34 -30.92 4.14
N GLY A 35 2.01 -31.96 4.64
CA GLY A 35 3.46 -31.97 4.75
C GLY A 35 4.12 -31.56 3.43
N ASP A 36 5.14 -30.72 3.57
CA ASP A 36 6.25 -30.53 2.65
C ASP A 36 5.99 -30.82 1.17
N ALA A 37 5.31 -29.88 0.51
CA ALA A 37 5.43 -29.69 -0.93
C ALA A 37 6.00 -28.30 -1.19
N GLY A 38 7.30 -28.12 -0.91
CA GLY A 38 8.22 -27.26 -1.67
C GLY A 38 7.68 -25.97 -2.32
N PHE A 39 6.85 -25.18 -1.63
CA PHE A 39 6.57 -23.81 -2.04
C PHE A 39 7.64 -22.94 -1.37
N HIS A 40 8.75 -22.74 -2.09
CA HIS A 40 9.81 -21.79 -1.73
C HIS A 40 9.61 -20.53 -2.57
N PRO A 41 8.91 -19.50 -2.06
CA PRO A 41 8.24 -18.65 -3.02
C PRO A 41 8.59 -17.19 -2.80
N ARG A 42 8.95 -16.58 -3.91
CA ARG A 42 8.60 -15.19 -4.22
C ARG A 42 7.12 -14.85 -3.92
N SER A 43 6.27 -15.76 -3.45
CA SER A 43 4.87 -15.52 -3.07
C SER A 43 4.71 -14.48 -1.99
N GLY A 44 5.71 -14.31 -1.12
CA GLY A 44 5.69 -13.23 -0.14
C GLY A 44 5.78 -11.87 -0.81
N ILE A 45 6.54 -11.73 -1.91
CA ILE A 45 6.76 -10.44 -2.59
C ILE A 45 5.46 -9.94 -3.20
N TYR A 46 4.73 -10.79 -3.94
CA TYR A 46 3.47 -10.39 -4.56
C TYR A 46 2.38 -10.06 -3.51
N GLY A 47 2.31 -10.85 -2.44
CA GLY A 47 1.40 -10.58 -1.32
C GLY A 47 1.71 -9.23 -0.66
N ARG A 48 2.98 -8.96 -0.36
CA ARG A 48 3.45 -7.69 0.22
C ARG A 48 3.21 -6.52 -0.73
N TYR A 49 3.49 -6.67 -2.01
CA TYR A 49 3.21 -5.64 -3.01
C TYR A 49 1.73 -5.27 -3.05
N LEU A 50 0.84 -6.27 -3.09
CA LEU A 50 -0.61 -6.04 -3.10
C LEU A 50 -1.11 -5.43 -1.78
N ALA A 51 -0.58 -5.89 -0.63
CA ALA A 51 -0.88 -5.31 0.67
C ALA A 51 -0.45 -3.84 0.75
N GLY A 52 0.75 -3.52 0.28
CA GLY A 52 1.24 -2.14 0.20
C GLY A 52 0.40 -1.28 -0.74
N ARG A 53 -0.02 -1.84 -1.88
CA ARG A 53 -0.92 -1.17 -2.83
C ARG A 53 -2.28 -0.84 -2.22
N PHE A 54 -2.84 -1.77 -1.45
CA PHE A 54 -4.10 -1.60 -0.74
C PHE A 54 -3.98 -0.56 0.39
N ALA A 55 -2.94 -0.64 1.22
CA ALA A 55 -2.69 0.37 2.25
C ALA A 55 -2.54 1.78 1.65
N ALA A 56 -1.84 1.90 0.52
CA ALA A 56 -1.72 3.17 -0.19
C ALA A 56 -3.07 3.70 -0.71
N SER A 57 -3.98 2.82 -1.18
CA SER A 57 -5.33 3.25 -1.59
C SER A 57 -6.21 3.68 -0.42
N GLU A 58 -5.96 3.14 0.78
CA GLU A 58 -6.61 3.55 2.02
C GLU A 58 -5.96 4.78 2.68
N ALA A 59 -5.03 5.45 1.98
CA ALA A 59 -4.25 6.58 2.50
C ALA A 59 -3.50 6.28 3.81
N ASP A 60 -3.04 5.03 3.99
CA ASP A 60 -2.15 4.61 5.07
C ASP A 60 -0.71 4.46 4.54
N PRO A 61 0.08 5.56 4.51
CA PRO A 61 1.43 5.50 3.99
C PRO A 61 2.39 4.71 4.88
N ASN A 62 2.10 4.54 6.17
CA ASN A 62 2.96 3.78 7.08
C ASN A 62 2.87 2.29 6.78
N ALA A 63 1.64 1.75 6.71
CA ALA A 63 1.43 0.35 6.33
C ALA A 63 1.90 0.08 4.90
N ALA A 64 1.69 1.02 3.98
CA ALA A 64 2.20 0.91 2.62
C ALA A 64 3.74 0.81 2.59
N ALA A 65 4.43 1.69 3.34
CA ALA A 65 5.89 1.67 3.44
C ALA A 65 6.40 0.35 4.03
N ASP A 66 5.79 -0.16 5.10
CA ASP A 66 6.18 -1.44 5.71
C ASP A 66 6.14 -2.59 4.70
N GLU A 67 5.03 -2.71 3.96
CA GLU A 67 4.85 -3.81 3.02
C GLU A 67 5.75 -3.67 1.78
N PHE A 68 5.88 -2.46 1.22
CA PHE A 68 6.79 -2.24 0.09
C PHE A 68 8.26 -2.43 0.46
N LEU A 69 8.70 -1.99 1.65
CA LEU A 69 10.07 -2.20 2.11
C LEU A 69 10.36 -3.70 2.32
N ARG A 70 9.41 -4.45 2.88
CA ARG A 70 9.52 -5.91 3.01
C ARG A 70 9.55 -6.61 1.65
N ALA A 71 8.82 -6.10 0.66
CA ALA A 71 8.86 -6.63 -0.71
C ALA A 71 10.23 -6.32 -1.36
N LEU A 72 10.70 -5.08 -1.25
CA LEU A 72 11.99 -4.63 -1.77
C LEU A 72 13.16 -5.39 -1.15
N ALA A 73 13.14 -5.64 0.16
CA ALA A 73 14.18 -6.42 0.84
C ALA A 73 14.29 -7.86 0.29
N ALA A 74 13.19 -8.42 -0.19
CA ALA A 74 13.16 -9.75 -0.81
C ALA A 74 13.52 -9.73 -2.31
N SER A 75 13.48 -8.56 -2.97
CA SER A 75 13.88 -8.37 -4.37
C SER A 75 14.55 -6.99 -4.57
N PRO A 76 15.81 -6.81 -4.12
CA PRO A 76 16.45 -5.48 -4.05
C PRO A 76 16.70 -4.80 -5.40
N ASP A 77 16.81 -5.61 -6.45
CA ASP A 77 17.06 -5.16 -7.82
C ASP A 77 15.77 -4.75 -8.56
N ASP A 78 14.61 -4.93 -7.94
CA ASP A 78 13.33 -4.53 -8.51
C ASP A 78 13.13 -3.01 -8.40
N THR A 79 13.24 -2.32 -9.54
CA THR A 79 13.13 -0.87 -9.63
C THR A 79 11.72 -0.36 -9.31
N GLU A 80 10.68 -1.14 -9.60
CA GLU A 80 9.30 -0.74 -9.29
C GLU A 80 9.09 -0.79 -7.77
N LEU A 81 9.50 -1.87 -7.10
CA LEU A 81 9.44 -1.96 -5.64
C LEU A 81 10.24 -0.86 -4.97
N ARG A 82 11.41 -0.51 -5.51
CA ARG A 82 12.22 0.60 -5.01
C ARG A 82 11.48 1.92 -5.10
N GLN A 83 10.81 2.19 -6.22
CA GLN A 83 10.04 3.41 -6.41
C GLN A 83 8.81 3.46 -5.48
N GLN A 84 8.06 2.36 -5.34
CA GLN A 84 6.90 2.30 -4.45
C GLN A 84 7.30 2.47 -2.97
N ALA A 85 8.36 1.78 -2.54
CA ALA A 85 8.89 1.90 -1.19
C ALA A 85 9.39 3.33 -0.91
N PHE A 86 10.06 3.96 -1.87
CA PHE A 86 10.50 5.36 -1.76
C PHE A 86 9.32 6.31 -1.56
N ILE A 87 8.32 6.28 -2.45
CA ILE A 87 7.17 7.20 -2.37
C ILE A 87 6.37 6.98 -1.09
N ALA A 88 6.10 5.73 -0.71
CA ALA A 88 5.41 5.43 0.54
C ALA A 88 6.18 5.93 1.76
N SER A 89 7.51 5.76 1.78
CA SER A 89 8.37 6.25 2.87
C SER A 89 8.40 7.78 2.96
N VAL A 90 8.42 8.48 1.81
CA VAL A 90 8.31 9.95 1.76
C VAL A 90 6.97 10.40 2.37
N LEU A 91 5.86 9.80 1.94
CA LEU A 91 4.53 10.13 2.45
C LEU A 91 4.35 9.80 3.93
N ALA A 92 5.03 8.75 4.40
CA ALA A 92 5.05 8.36 5.81
C ALA A 92 6.00 9.21 6.67
N GLY A 93 6.83 10.06 6.06
CA GLY A 93 7.85 10.84 6.78
C GLY A 93 8.95 9.98 7.40
N ARG A 94 9.24 8.81 6.82
CA ARG A 94 10.21 7.83 7.34
C ARG A 94 11.62 8.11 6.84
N SER A 95 12.62 7.83 7.67
CA SER A 95 14.04 7.97 7.31
C SER A 95 14.47 7.05 6.17
N ASP A 96 13.80 5.89 6.00
CA ASP A 96 14.04 4.94 4.89
C ASP A 96 14.00 5.64 3.52
N ALA A 97 13.25 6.73 3.38
CA ALA A 97 13.18 7.52 2.17
C ALA A 97 14.54 8.12 1.77
N LEU A 98 15.37 8.54 2.74
CA LEU A 98 16.69 9.11 2.47
C LEU A 98 17.67 8.06 1.94
N ASP A 99 17.63 6.86 2.52
CA ASP A 99 18.48 5.74 2.10
C ASP A 99 18.15 5.32 0.67
N ILE A 100 16.85 5.26 0.32
CA ILE A 100 16.42 4.91 -1.04
C ILE A 100 16.68 6.07 -2.01
N ALA A 101 16.52 7.33 -1.60
CA ALA A 101 16.75 8.49 -2.46
C ALA A 101 18.16 8.54 -3.05
N GLY A 102 19.17 8.12 -2.28
CA GLY A 102 20.56 8.02 -2.76
C GLY A 102 20.74 7.07 -3.96
N GLN A 103 19.79 6.16 -4.17
CA GLN A 103 19.81 5.17 -5.26
C GLN A 103 18.98 5.60 -6.47
N LEU A 104 18.39 6.81 -6.44
CA LEU A 104 17.48 7.33 -7.47
C LEU A 104 17.95 8.69 -7.99
N PRO A 105 19.13 8.77 -8.65
CA PRO A 105 19.73 10.04 -9.06
C PRO A 105 18.83 10.85 -10.02
N ASP A 106 18.09 10.17 -10.90
CA ASP A 106 17.22 10.82 -11.89
C ASP A 106 15.81 11.14 -11.36
N ASN A 107 15.50 10.77 -10.11
CA ASN A 107 14.20 11.03 -9.52
C ASN A 107 14.18 12.43 -8.86
N GLN A 108 13.34 13.32 -9.39
CA GLN A 108 13.28 14.70 -8.93
C GLN A 108 12.80 14.84 -7.46
N ILE A 109 11.89 13.97 -7.01
CA ILE A 109 11.42 13.95 -5.61
C ILE A 109 12.57 13.50 -4.69
N ALA A 110 13.38 12.51 -5.11
CA ALA A 110 14.55 12.08 -4.36
C ALA A 110 15.59 13.21 -4.23
N GLN A 111 15.85 13.95 -5.31
CA GLN A 111 16.75 15.10 -5.28
C GLN A 111 16.24 16.22 -4.37
N LEU A 112 14.94 16.51 -4.39
CA LEU A 112 14.31 17.48 -3.48
C LEU A 112 14.42 17.04 -2.02
N LEU A 113 14.16 15.77 -1.73
CA LEU A 113 14.26 15.23 -0.37
C LEU A 113 15.69 15.36 0.16
N LEU A 114 16.70 14.97 -0.63
CA LEU A 114 18.10 15.07 -0.25
C LEU A 114 18.54 16.52 -0.06
N ALA A 115 18.10 17.45 -0.91
CA ALA A 115 18.44 18.87 -0.78
C ALA A 115 17.84 19.47 0.49
N ASN A 116 16.59 19.11 0.80
CA ASN A 116 15.94 19.50 2.04
C ASN A 116 16.63 18.90 3.28
N HIS A 117 17.09 17.65 3.18
CA HIS A 117 17.89 17.02 4.23
C HIS A 117 19.20 17.77 4.48
N ASP A 118 19.97 18.07 3.42
CA ASP A 118 21.20 18.84 3.49
C ASP A 118 20.97 20.21 4.15
N ALA A 119 19.91 20.92 3.75
CA ALA A 119 19.53 22.20 4.35
C ALA A 119 19.19 22.06 5.84
N SER A 120 18.41 21.04 6.21
CA SER A 120 18.03 20.79 7.61
C SER A 120 19.23 20.44 8.51
N ALA A 121 20.27 19.83 7.93
CA ALA A 121 21.53 19.52 8.60
C ALA A 121 22.50 20.72 8.69
N GLY A 122 22.15 21.87 8.10
CA GLY A 122 23.00 23.05 8.02
C GLY A 122 24.07 22.98 6.92
N CYS A 123 24.02 21.99 6.04
CA CYS A 123 24.89 21.81 4.88
C CYS A 123 24.45 22.68 3.70
N TRP A 124 24.31 23.99 3.91
CA TRP A 124 23.68 24.93 2.98
C TRP A 124 24.25 24.88 1.55
N ARG A 125 25.58 24.78 1.41
CA ARG A 125 26.23 24.73 0.09
C ARG A 125 25.84 23.48 -0.70
N ALA A 126 25.80 22.32 -0.03
CA ALA A 126 25.40 21.07 -0.67
C ALA A 126 23.92 21.10 -1.09
N ALA A 127 23.06 21.68 -0.23
CA ALA A 127 21.65 21.89 -0.56
C ALA A 127 21.47 22.78 -1.79
N GLU A 128 22.16 23.92 -1.85
CA GLU A 128 22.14 24.86 -2.98
C GLU A 128 22.59 24.19 -4.28
N ASP A 129 23.74 23.50 -4.26
CA ASP A 129 24.25 22.76 -5.42
C ASP A 129 23.20 21.76 -5.95
N ARG A 130 22.54 21.03 -5.04
CA ARG A 130 21.51 20.04 -5.42
C ARG A 130 20.24 20.71 -5.96
N PHE A 131 19.74 21.77 -5.33
CA PHE A 131 18.58 22.51 -5.84
C PHE A 131 18.82 23.08 -7.24
N HIS A 132 20.03 23.57 -7.52
CA HIS A 132 20.38 24.06 -8.87
C HIS A 132 20.44 22.98 -9.94
N SER A 133 20.73 21.73 -9.55
CA SER A 133 20.77 20.60 -10.47
C SER A 133 19.39 20.09 -10.88
N LEU A 134 18.32 20.50 -10.19
CA LEU A 134 16.94 20.08 -10.51
C LEU A 134 16.49 20.59 -11.87
N SER A 135 15.86 19.71 -12.65
CA SER A 135 15.28 20.10 -13.93
C SER A 135 14.15 21.13 -13.74
N ARG A 136 14.02 22.06 -14.68
CA ARG A 136 12.95 23.09 -14.67
C ARG A 136 11.62 22.59 -15.24
N GLN A 137 11.47 21.29 -15.47
CA GLN A 137 10.31 20.72 -16.17
C GLN A 137 9.08 20.46 -15.29
N GLY A 138 9.15 20.73 -13.98
CA GLY A 138 8.04 20.46 -13.05
C GLY A 138 7.90 18.97 -12.73
N LEU A 139 7.17 18.68 -11.64
CA LEU A 139 6.86 17.32 -11.15
C LEU A 139 5.69 16.71 -11.91
#